data_AF-A0A955K9E5-F1
#
_entry.id   AF-A0A955K9E5-F1
#
_cell.length_a   1.000
_cell.length_b   1.000
_cell.length_c   1.000
_cell.angle_alpha   90.00
_cell.angle_beta   90.00
_cell.angle_gamma   90.00
#
_symmetry.space_group_name_H-M   'P 1'
#
loop_
_entity.id
_entity.type
_entity.pdbx_description
1 polymer ?
#
loop_
_entity_poly.entity_id
_entity_poly.type
_entity_poly.pdbx_seq_one_letter_code
_entity_poly.pdbx_strand_id
1 'polypeptide(L)'
;MKKLTKLPENKIQEFADEYYSRINENKISPKSFVICLVGQVKSGKTTIAEFFETELDLAHVSNDEIRKLLRIENSFSTETYSKIMPIVLERLLSEHRSVVYGSNCARRETREFVEALTEKYNTPIIWIHINPVLKNIWMIFLIFQTSYLVTKLIHHNLIL
;
A
#
# COMPACT_ATOMS: atom_id res chain seq x y z
N MET A 1 -18.58 15.61 22.93
CA MET A 1 -17.86 15.10 21.74
C MET A 1 -16.56 15.89 21.58
N LYS A 2 -15.38 15.25 21.58
CA LYS A 2 -14.13 15.94 21.21
C LYS A 2 -14.21 16.30 19.73
N LYS A 3 -14.01 17.58 19.40
CA LYS A 3 -13.98 18.07 18.02
C LYS A 3 -12.71 17.53 17.36
N LEU A 4 -12.84 16.73 16.31
CA LEU A 4 -11.70 16.23 15.56
C LEU A 4 -10.96 17.42 14.94
N THR A 5 -9.67 17.52 15.20
CA THR A 5 -8.83 18.63 14.72
C THR A 5 -8.34 18.32 13.31
N LYS A 6 -8.37 19.30 12.41
CA LYS A 6 -7.64 19.21 11.14
C LYS A 6 -6.17 19.48 11.39
N LEU A 7 -5.30 18.72 10.75
CA LEU A 7 -3.87 18.95 10.83
C LEU A 7 -3.48 20.13 9.92
N PRO A 8 -2.63 21.07 10.38
CA PRO A 8 -2.05 22.10 9.54
C PRO A 8 -1.29 21.52 8.35
N GLU A 9 -1.34 22.18 7.18
CA GLU A 9 -0.73 21.65 5.95
C GLU A 9 0.80 21.47 6.10
N ASN A 10 1.47 22.37 6.81
CA ASN A 10 2.91 22.27 7.09
C ASN A 10 3.28 21.03 7.93
N LYS A 11 2.35 20.51 8.72
CA LYS A 11 2.56 19.29 9.50
C LYS A 11 2.33 18.03 8.67
N ILE A 12 1.54 18.09 7.60
CA ILE A 12 1.30 16.92 6.74
C ILE A 12 2.60 16.44 6.11
N GLN A 13 3.40 17.37 5.58
CA GLN A 13 4.69 17.03 4.98
C GLN A 13 5.66 16.46 6.02
N GLU A 14 5.72 17.06 7.22
CA GLU A 14 6.55 16.57 8.33
C GLU A 14 6.21 15.12 8.70
N PHE A 15 4.92 14.78 8.85
CA PHE A 15 4.51 13.40 9.11
C PHE A 15 4.69 12.47 7.93
N ALA A 16 4.59 12.97 6.69
CA ALA A 16 4.90 12.18 5.51
C ALA A 16 6.38 11.81 5.46
N ASP A 17 7.27 12.76 5.75
CA ASP A 17 8.70 12.52 5.82
C ASP A 17 9.07 11.58 6.97
N GLU A 18 8.47 11.78 8.15
CA GLU A 18 8.66 10.88 9.29
C GLU A 18 8.15 9.46 8.97
N TYR A 19 6.94 9.34 8.40
CA TYR A 19 6.40 8.05 8.02
C TYR A 19 7.26 7.37 6.95
N TYR A 20 7.70 8.12 5.94
CA TYR A 20 8.58 7.64 4.88
C TYR A 20 9.87 7.03 5.46
N SER A 21 10.51 7.69 6.43
CA SER A 21 11.71 7.19 7.09
C SER A 21 11.52 5.92 7.92
N ARG A 22 10.27 5.55 8.25
CA ARG A 22 9.92 4.31 8.97
C ARG A 22 9.58 3.16 8.03
N ILE A 23 9.35 3.44 6.75
CA ILE A 23 9.09 2.39 5.76
C ILE A 23 10.40 1.63 5.53
N ASN A 24 10.29 0.30 5.47
CA ASN A 24 11.44 -0.57 5.23
C ASN A 24 12.22 -0.11 3.98
N GLU A 25 13.55 -0.13 4.06
CA GLU A 25 14.43 0.14 2.93
C GLU A 25 14.38 -1.03 1.94
N ASN A 26 13.31 -1.07 1.16
CA ASN A 26 13.14 -2.08 0.13
C ASN A 26 14.06 -1.85 -1.07
N LYS A 27 14.32 -2.92 -1.81
CA LYS A 27 15.14 -2.86 -3.03
C LYS A 27 14.53 -1.95 -4.10
N ILE A 28 15.34 -1.03 -4.59
CA ILE A 28 15.07 -0.28 -5.81
C ILE A 28 15.15 -1.25 -7.00
N SER A 29 14.15 -1.21 -7.88
CA SER A 29 14.07 -2.10 -9.04
C SER A 29 13.73 -1.29 -10.29
N PRO A 30 14.40 -1.52 -11.44
CA PRO A 30 14.00 -0.90 -12.70
C PRO A 30 12.60 -1.35 -13.16
N LYS A 31 12.05 -2.40 -12.56
CA LYS A 31 10.67 -2.87 -12.77
C LYS A 31 9.89 -2.74 -11.47
N SER A 32 9.58 -1.51 -11.08
CA SER A 32 8.67 -1.23 -9.96
C SER A 32 7.23 -1.61 -10.30
N PHE A 33 6.41 -1.88 -9.30
CA PHE A 33 4.97 -2.09 -9.45
C PHE A 33 4.22 -1.69 -8.18
N VAL A 34 2.93 -1.40 -8.30
CA VAL A 34 2.04 -1.14 -7.17
C VAL A 34 1.07 -2.31 -7.00
N ILE A 35 1.05 -2.94 -5.83
CA ILE A 35 -0.01 -3.86 -5.43
C ILE A 35 -1.12 -3.08 -4.74
N CYS A 36 -2.32 -3.12 -5.31
CA CYS A 36 -3.51 -2.51 -4.73
C CYS A 36 -4.49 -3.60 -4.27
N LEU A 37 -4.77 -3.61 -2.97
CA LEU A 37 -5.65 -4.61 -2.36
C LEU A 37 -7.11 -4.15 -2.39
N VAL A 38 -7.98 -4.98 -2.95
CA VAL A 38 -9.42 -4.72 -3.10
C VAL A 38 -10.19 -5.74 -2.29
N GLY A 39 -11.04 -5.31 -1.35
CA GLY A 39 -11.84 -6.25 -0.57
C GLY A 39 -12.61 -5.59 0.58
N GLN A 40 -13.60 -6.30 1.12
CA GLN A 40 -14.44 -5.83 2.22
C GLN A 40 -13.63 -5.58 3.50
N VAL A 41 -14.17 -4.82 4.46
CA VAL A 41 -13.55 -4.70 5.79
C VAL A 41 -13.46 -6.11 6.43
N LYS A 42 -12.37 -6.42 7.13
CA LYS A 42 -12.06 -7.75 7.69
C LYS A 42 -11.82 -8.90 6.68
N SER A 43 -11.60 -8.60 5.40
CA SER A 43 -11.25 -9.63 4.40
C SER A 43 -9.82 -10.19 4.50
N GLY A 44 -8.98 -9.66 5.41
CA GLY A 44 -7.58 -10.10 5.54
C GLY A 44 -6.59 -9.31 4.68
N LYS A 45 -6.97 -8.14 4.14
CA LYS A 45 -6.06 -7.27 3.35
C LYS A 45 -4.77 -6.94 4.07
N THR A 46 -4.83 -6.56 5.36
CA THR A 46 -3.64 -6.23 6.15
C THR A 46 -2.68 -7.42 6.24
N THR A 47 -3.19 -8.63 6.49
CA THR A 47 -2.38 -9.85 6.53
C THR A 47 -1.68 -10.13 5.20
N ILE A 48 -2.39 -9.93 4.08
CA ILE A 48 -1.79 -10.10 2.75
C ILE A 48 -0.78 -9.00 2.44
N ALA A 49 -1.02 -7.77 2.91
CA ALA A 49 -0.06 -6.67 2.74
C ALA A 49 1.23 -6.92 3.52
N GLU A 50 1.12 -7.33 4.79
CA GLU A 50 2.25 -7.73 5.64
C GLU A 50 3.03 -8.90 5.02
N PHE A 51 2.34 -9.88 4.44
CA PHE A 51 2.99 -10.96 3.69
C PHE A 51 3.82 -10.44 2.51
N PHE A 52 3.29 -9.51 1.72
CA PHE A 52 4.06 -8.93 0.61
C PHE A 52 5.23 -8.06 1.08
N GLU A 53 5.06 -7.34 2.19
CA GLU A 53 6.13 -6.59 2.82
C GLU A 53 7.29 -7.52 3.22
N THR A 54 7.00 -8.62 3.90
CA THR A 54 8.04 -9.51 4.45
C THR A 54 8.63 -10.46 3.41
N GLU A 55 7.81 -11.10 2.59
CA GLU A 55 8.26 -12.18 1.70
C GLU A 55 8.76 -11.68 0.35
N LEU A 56 8.23 -10.55 -0.12
CA LEU A 56 8.64 -9.94 -1.40
C LEU A 56 9.48 -8.68 -1.20
N ASP A 57 9.79 -8.30 0.05
CA ASP A 57 10.56 -7.11 0.39
C ASP A 57 9.97 -5.84 -0.29
N LEU A 58 8.66 -5.65 -0.15
CA LEU A 58 7.95 -4.50 -0.72
C LEU A 58 7.76 -3.40 0.33
N ALA A 59 7.83 -2.15 -0.10
CA ALA A 59 7.42 -1.03 0.76
C ALA A 59 5.92 -1.12 1.03
N HIS A 60 5.52 -1.08 2.30
CA HIS A 60 4.12 -1.13 2.70
C HIS A 60 3.64 0.23 3.19
N VAL A 61 2.73 0.85 2.43
CA VAL A 61 2.10 2.12 2.81
C VAL A 61 0.75 1.80 3.47
N SER A 62 0.65 2.00 4.78
CA SER A 62 -0.48 1.57 5.62
C SER A 62 -1.16 2.74 6.32
N ASN A 63 -2.49 2.80 6.19
CA ASN A 63 -3.32 3.72 6.98
C ASN A 63 -3.26 3.42 8.48
N ASP A 64 -3.03 2.17 8.88
CA ASP A 64 -2.92 1.79 10.30
C ASP A 64 -1.65 2.35 10.92
N GLU A 65 -0.52 2.28 10.20
CA GLU A 65 0.76 2.82 10.66
C GLU A 65 0.74 4.35 10.74
N ILE A 66 0.19 5.03 9.74
CA ILE A 66 0.01 6.50 9.81
C ILE A 66 -0.92 6.87 10.96
N ARG A 67 -1.99 6.09 11.21
CA ARG A 67 -2.85 6.33 12.37
C ARG A 67 -2.11 6.13 13.69
N LYS A 68 -1.22 5.14 13.81
CA LYS A 68 -0.37 4.96 15.01
C LYS A 68 0.58 6.14 15.19
N LEU A 69 1.23 6.57 14.11
CA LEU A 69 2.11 7.73 14.09
C LEU A 69 1.40 8.99 14.60
N LEU A 70 0.24 9.30 14.03
CA LEU A 70 -0.56 10.48 14.40
C LEU A 70 -1.22 10.37 15.79
N ARG A 71 -1.52 9.16 16.26
CA ARG A 71 -2.10 8.91 17.60
C ARG A 71 -1.12 9.17 18.73
N ILE A 72 0.19 9.18 18.46
CA ILE A 72 1.19 9.70 19.40
C ILE A 72 0.89 11.18 19.69
N GLU A 73 0.26 11.91 18.76
CA GLU A 73 0.01 13.34 18.91
C GLU A 73 -1.43 13.76 19.22
N ASN A 74 -2.52 13.23 18.62
CA ASN A 74 -3.92 13.57 18.98
C ASN A 74 -5.02 12.86 18.14
N SER A 75 -6.30 13.10 18.48
CA SER A 75 -7.52 12.62 17.78
C SER A 75 -7.78 13.29 16.41
N PHE A 76 -6.92 13.04 15.43
CA PHE A 76 -7.06 13.60 14.08
C PHE A 76 -8.16 12.92 13.24
N SER A 77 -8.76 13.67 12.31
CA SER A 77 -9.82 13.19 11.43
C SER A 77 -9.31 12.22 10.36
N THR A 78 -10.21 11.44 9.77
CA THR A 78 -9.89 10.54 8.64
C THR A 78 -9.34 11.28 7.42
N GLU A 79 -9.81 12.49 7.21
CA GLU A 79 -9.35 13.42 6.16
C GLU A 79 -7.87 13.79 6.30
N THR A 80 -7.31 13.70 7.51
CA THR A 80 -5.92 14.07 7.78
C THR A 80 -4.94 13.01 7.28
N TYR A 81 -5.11 11.75 7.67
CA TYR A 81 -4.18 10.70 7.26
C TYR A 81 -4.32 10.32 5.78
N SER A 82 -5.49 10.57 5.16
CA SER A 82 -5.67 10.37 3.72
C SER A 82 -4.80 11.27 2.85
N LYS A 83 -4.25 12.36 3.39
CA LYS A 83 -3.31 13.24 2.67
C LYS A 83 -1.85 12.80 2.77
N ILE A 84 -1.49 12.02 3.79
CA ILE A 84 -0.10 11.57 4.01
C ILE A 84 0.26 10.43 3.06
N MET A 85 -0.62 9.44 2.91
CA MET A 85 -0.34 8.28 2.04
C MET A 85 -0.01 8.66 0.60
N PRO A 86 -0.72 9.61 -0.05
CA PRO A 86 -0.41 10.04 -1.40
C PRO A 86 1.04 10.52 -1.59
N ILE A 87 1.50 11.37 -0.67
CA ILE A 87 2.85 11.96 -0.70
C ILE A 87 3.91 10.85 -0.60
N VAL A 88 3.70 9.91 0.32
CA VAL A 88 4.62 8.79 0.55
C VAL A 88 4.63 7.82 -0.63
N LEU A 89 3.47 7.49 -1.19
CA LEU A 89 3.37 6.64 -2.39
C LEU A 89 4.09 7.30 -3.57
N GLU A 90 3.81 8.58 -3.84
CA GLU A 90 4.45 9.33 -4.91
C GLU A 90 5.97 9.33 -4.80
N ARG A 91 6.50 9.55 -3.58
CA ARG A 91 7.94 9.49 -3.32
C ARG A 91 8.54 8.12 -3.60
N LEU A 92 7.93 7.05 -3.10
CA LEU A 92 8.39 5.67 -3.36
C LEU A 92 8.39 5.34 -4.87
N LEU A 93 7.37 5.77 -5.61
CA LEU A 93 7.30 5.55 -7.05
C LEU A 93 8.34 6.36 -7.83
N SER A 94 8.63 7.58 -7.40
CA SER A 94 9.70 8.40 -7.99
C SER A 94 11.09 7.78 -7.80
N GLU A 95 11.26 6.93 -6.80
CA GLU A 95 12.49 6.18 -6.52
C GLU A 95 12.49 4.78 -7.16
N HIS A 96 11.50 4.45 -8.01
CA HIS A 96 11.36 3.13 -8.63
C HIS A 96 11.31 1.97 -7.60
N ARG A 97 10.59 2.17 -6.51
CA ARG A 97 10.33 1.13 -5.50
C ARG A 97 8.99 0.45 -5.76
N SER A 98 8.94 -0.86 -5.58
CA SER A 98 7.68 -1.60 -5.59
C SER A 98 6.95 -1.45 -4.26
N VAL A 99 5.63 -1.25 -4.31
CA VAL A 99 4.83 -0.85 -3.15
C VAL A 99 3.59 -1.73 -3.02
N VAL A 100 3.29 -2.16 -1.80
CA VAL A 100 1.94 -2.60 -1.43
C VAL A 100 1.18 -1.45 -0.80
N TYR A 101 0.12 -1.01 -1.47
CA TYR A 101 -0.70 0.11 -1.03
C TYR A 101 -1.86 -0.38 -0.15
N GLY A 102 -1.66 -0.28 1.16
CA GLY A 102 -2.57 -0.77 2.22
C GLY A 102 -3.85 0.06 2.43
N SER A 103 -4.25 0.86 1.43
CA SER A 103 -5.55 1.51 1.43
C SER A 103 -6.63 0.59 0.85
N ASN A 104 -7.90 0.95 1.05
CA ASN A 104 -8.99 0.23 0.38
C ASN A 104 -9.12 0.70 -1.07
N CYS A 105 -8.42 0.04 -1.99
CA CYS A 105 -8.46 0.41 -3.40
C CYS A 105 -9.81 0.08 -4.09
N ALA A 106 -10.82 -0.42 -3.36
CA ALA A 106 -12.19 -0.56 -3.88
C ALA A 106 -12.93 0.78 -4.04
N ARG A 107 -12.47 1.84 -3.36
CA ARG A 107 -13.07 3.18 -3.45
C ARG A 107 -12.65 3.83 -4.77
N ARG A 108 -13.60 4.42 -5.49
CA ARG A 108 -13.36 5.10 -6.76
C ARG A 108 -12.24 6.14 -6.66
N GLU A 109 -12.31 7.03 -5.67
CA GLU A 109 -11.31 8.08 -5.45
C GLU A 109 -9.90 7.52 -5.25
N THR A 110 -9.77 6.44 -4.46
CA THR A 110 -8.48 5.77 -4.24
C THR A 110 -7.97 5.11 -5.52
N ARG A 111 -8.86 4.51 -6.30
CA ARG A 111 -8.52 3.89 -7.58
C ARG A 111 -8.03 4.91 -8.60
N GLU A 112 -8.79 5.97 -8.82
CA GLU A 112 -8.45 7.06 -9.74
C GLU A 112 -7.10 7.69 -9.35
N PHE A 113 -6.88 7.90 -8.05
CA PHE A 113 -5.62 8.42 -7.53
C PHE A 113 -4.42 7.51 -7.84
N VAL A 114 -4.52 6.21 -7.52
CA VAL A 114 -3.40 5.29 -7.76
C VAL A 114 -3.17 5.13 -9.26
N GLU A 115 -4.23 5.01 -10.07
CA GLU A 115 -4.14 4.93 -11.53
C GLU A 115 -3.38 6.14 -12.10
N ALA A 116 -3.75 7.36 -11.69
CA ALA A 116 -3.07 8.57 -12.13
C ALA A 116 -1.57 8.62 -11.74
N LEU A 117 -1.21 8.19 -10.53
CA LEU A 117 0.19 8.10 -10.14
C LEU A 117 0.95 7.02 -10.92
N THR A 118 0.35 5.86 -11.12
CA THR A 118 0.99 4.77 -11.86
C THR A 118 1.22 5.13 -13.32
N GLU A 119 0.30 5.88 -13.93
CA GLU A 119 0.49 6.45 -15.27
C GLU A 119 1.63 7.47 -15.27
N LYS A 120 1.64 8.43 -14.33
CA LYS A 120 2.69 9.46 -14.20
C LYS A 120 4.10 8.87 -14.12
N TYR A 121 4.26 7.78 -13.37
CA TYR A 121 5.57 7.13 -13.14
C TYR A 121 5.80 5.89 -14.02
N ASN A 122 4.95 5.64 -15.03
CA ASN A 122 5.00 4.45 -15.88
C ASN A 122 5.21 3.14 -15.09
N THR A 123 4.52 3.03 -13.96
CA THR A 123 4.66 1.91 -13.03
C THR A 123 3.40 1.05 -13.10
N PRO A 124 3.48 -0.25 -13.42
CA PRO A 124 2.30 -1.10 -13.51
C PRO A 124 1.57 -1.25 -12.17
N ILE A 125 0.25 -1.38 -12.24
CA ILE A 125 -0.62 -1.69 -11.10
C ILE A 125 -1.10 -3.14 -11.15
N ILE A 126 -1.03 -3.82 -10.01
CA ILE A 126 -1.52 -5.17 -9.80
C ILE A 126 -2.70 -5.10 -8.82
N TRP A 127 -3.88 -5.42 -9.32
CA TRP A 127 -5.11 -5.44 -8.54
C TRP A 127 -5.32 -6.83 -7.91
N ILE A 128 -5.30 -6.90 -6.58
CA ILE A 128 -5.53 -8.16 -5.87
C ILE A 128 -6.86 -8.09 -5.15
N HIS A 129 -7.83 -8.85 -5.67
CA HIS A 129 -9.15 -8.97 -5.09
C HIS A 129 -9.17 -10.04 -4.00
N ILE A 130 -9.33 -9.60 -2.76
CA ILE A 130 -9.37 -10.44 -1.57
C ILE A 130 -10.83 -10.67 -1.22
N ASN A 131 -11.29 -11.89 -1.50
CA ASN A 131 -12.61 -12.34 -1.13
C ASN A 131 -12.55 -13.03 0.23
N PRO A 132 -13.29 -12.59 1.27
CA PRO A 132 -13.38 -13.33 2.52
C PRO A 132 -14.10 -14.66 2.29
N VAL A 133 -13.37 -15.74 2.07
CA VAL A 133 -13.96 -17.08 2.17
C VAL A 133 -14.12 -17.36 3.65
N LEU A 134 -15.34 -17.16 4.17
CA LEU A 134 -15.72 -17.34 5.57
C LEU A 134 -15.47 -18.75 6.16
N LYS A 135 -14.78 -19.67 5.47
CA LYS A 135 -14.57 -21.04 5.99
C LYS A 135 -13.24 -21.75 5.68
N ASN A 136 -12.35 -21.28 4.80
CA ASN A 136 -11.20 -22.11 4.40
C ASN A 136 -9.86 -21.36 4.38
N ILE A 137 -9.02 -21.69 5.36
CA ILE A 137 -7.59 -21.33 5.51
C ILE A 137 -6.73 -21.71 4.29
N TRP A 138 -7.23 -22.59 3.42
CA TRP A 138 -6.55 -23.10 2.22
C TRP A 138 -6.27 -22.07 1.12
N MET A 139 -6.95 -20.93 1.11
CA MET A 139 -6.80 -19.96 0.01
C MET A 139 -5.51 -19.14 0.10
N ILE A 140 -4.90 -19.04 1.29
CA ILE A 140 -3.53 -18.52 1.44
C ILE A 140 -2.58 -19.37 0.58
N PHE A 141 -2.73 -20.69 0.58
CA PHE A 141 -1.89 -21.63 -0.17
C PHE A 141 -1.91 -21.42 -1.70
N LEU A 142 -3.02 -20.92 -2.25
CA LEU A 142 -3.17 -20.61 -3.68
C LEU A 142 -2.43 -19.33 -4.07
N ILE A 143 -2.42 -18.32 -3.19
CA ILE A 143 -1.61 -17.11 -3.38
C ILE A 143 -0.11 -17.48 -3.39
N PHE A 144 0.32 -18.38 -2.49
CA PHE A 144 1.71 -18.87 -2.44
C PHE A 144 2.14 -19.56 -3.75
N GLN A 145 1.28 -20.35 -4.40
CA GLN A 145 1.61 -20.94 -5.71
C GLN A 145 1.67 -19.90 -6.83
N THR A 146 0.80 -18.89 -6.81
CA THR A 146 0.84 -17.81 -7.81
C THR A 146 2.03 -16.88 -7.62
N SER A 147 2.44 -16.58 -6.39
CA SER A 147 3.68 -15.84 -6.13
C SER A 147 4.88 -16.60 -6.67
N TYR A 148 4.98 -17.91 -6.44
CA TYR A 148 6.04 -18.73 -7.05
C TYR A 148 6.03 -18.66 -8.58
N LEU A 149 4.85 -18.65 -9.20
CA LEU A 149 4.68 -18.50 -10.65
C LEU A 149 5.07 -17.10 -11.15
N VAL A 150 4.70 -16.03 -10.45
CA VAL A 150 5.05 -14.65 -10.82
C VAL A 150 6.55 -14.42 -10.66
N THR A 151 7.18 -14.87 -9.57
CA THR A 151 8.63 -14.77 -9.39
C THR A 151 9.39 -15.54 -10.47
N LYS A 152 8.86 -16.71 -10.87
CA LYS A 152 9.43 -17.55 -11.94
C LYS A 152 9.22 -16.95 -13.34
N LEU A 153 8.08 -16.29 -13.59
CA LEU A 153 7.79 -15.59 -14.85
C LEU A 153 8.64 -14.32 -15.01
N ILE A 154 8.90 -13.60 -13.92
CA ILE A 154 9.82 -12.45 -13.88
C ILE A 154 11.26 -12.91 -14.13
N HIS A 155 11.68 -14.06 -13.58
CA HIS A 155 13.03 -14.61 -13.81
C HIS A 155 13.22 -15.21 -15.21
N HIS A 156 12.15 -15.59 -15.92
CA HIS A 156 12.23 -16.23 -17.24
C HIS A 156 11.87 -15.33 -18.44
N ASN A 157 11.73 -14.00 -18.28
CA ASN A 157 11.42 -13.07 -19.39
C ASN A 157 10.16 -13.46 -20.20
N LEU A 158 9.14 -14.04 -19.55
CA LEU A 158 7.94 -14.57 -20.23
C LEU A 158 6.70 -13.68 -20.13
N ILE A 159 6.82 -12.51 -19.50
CA ILE A 159 5.77 -11.47 -19.54
C ILE A 159 6.44 -10.19 -20.05
N LEU A 160 6.15 -9.91 -21.32
CA LEU A 160 6.39 -8.65 -22.05
C LEU A 160 5.13 -7.79 -21.94
#